data_AF-A0A952F9Z4-F1
#
_entry.id   AF-A0A952F9Z4-F1
#
_cell.length_a   1.000
_cell.length_b   1.000
_cell.length_c   1.000
_cell.angle_alpha   90.00
_cell.angle_beta   90.00
_cell.angle_gamma   90.00
#
_symmetry.space_group_name_H-M   'P 1'
#
loop_
_entity.id
_entity.type
_entity.pdbx_description
1 polymer ?
#
loop_
_entity_poly.entity_id
_entity_poly.type
_entity_poly.pdbx_seq_one_letter_code
_entity_poly.pdbx_strand_id
1 'polypeptide(L)'
;MAAGALTTRPPARIETLDAWFAALAQPSSLTELATLIGCALLAWLVVRLAGRARMAVDATSILFGRRVIDGVLFPLLLLFFAYTSQALLARVFPLAVFKVAIPVLLSLAVIRLGVKVLQVAFKDAPLVRAMERTISWLAWIAMVLWVSGLLPVVLDELDDIKWKVGNSNLSVRTMLEGALTAGVVLLITLWISSAIEARLLRKATGNELSLRKAVANAVRAVLMFVGLLMALSSVGIDLTALSVLGGAVGVGVGFGLQKLAANYVSGFVMLA
;
A
#
# COMPACT_ATOMS: atom_id res chain seq x y z
N MET A 1 4.08 25.08 43.69
CA MET A 1 4.93 25.82 42.72
C MET A 1 5.37 24.80 41.68
N ALA A 2 4.95 24.98 40.43
CA ALA A 2 4.70 23.91 39.47
C ALA A 2 5.95 23.24 38.88
N ALA A 3 5.79 21.94 38.57
CA ALA A 3 6.77 21.03 38.02
C ALA A 3 7.28 21.45 36.63
N GLY A 4 8.59 21.32 36.42
CA GLY A 4 9.25 21.55 35.14
C GLY A 4 8.79 20.56 34.08
N ALA A 5 8.22 21.09 33.01
CA ALA A 5 7.83 20.33 31.83
C ALA A 5 9.05 19.65 31.20
N LEU A 6 9.02 18.32 31.20
CA LEU A 6 9.89 17.47 30.37
C LEU A 6 9.57 17.75 28.90
N THR A 7 10.29 18.71 28.31
CA THR A 7 10.33 18.89 26.86
C THR A 7 11.08 17.70 26.28
N THR A 8 10.32 16.69 25.86
CA THR A 8 10.83 15.61 25.03
C THR A 8 11.23 16.20 23.69
N ARG A 9 12.49 16.64 23.57
CA ARG A 9 13.07 17.05 22.29
C ARG A 9 12.84 15.89 21.30
N PRO A 10 12.11 16.09 20.19
CA PRO A 10 12.03 15.08 19.15
C PRO A 10 13.46 14.76 18.66
N PRO A 11 13.76 13.51 18.27
CA PRO A 11 15.11 13.13 17.87
C PRO A 11 15.59 14.04 16.75
N ALA A 12 16.78 14.63 16.94
CA ALA A 12 17.37 15.67 16.08
C ALA A 12 17.17 15.35 14.59
N ARG A 13 16.24 16.08 13.98
CA ARG A 13 16.03 16.10 12.53
C ARG A 13 17.24 16.85 11.96
N ILE A 14 17.83 16.34 10.88
CA ILE A 14 18.95 17.02 10.21
C ILE A 14 18.31 18.20 9.46
N GLU A 15 18.14 19.33 10.15
CA GLU A 15 17.31 20.46 9.69
C GLU A 15 17.99 21.35 8.65
N THR A 16 19.29 21.21 8.43
CA THR A 16 20.03 22.04 7.47
C THR A 16 20.67 21.20 6.37
N LEU A 17 20.55 21.67 5.12
CA LEU A 17 21.25 21.09 3.96
C LEU A 17 22.76 20.97 4.21
N ASP A 18 23.32 21.89 4.98
CA ASP A 18 24.74 21.89 5.35
C ASP A 18 25.11 20.70 6.26
N ALA A 19 24.24 20.34 7.19
CA ALA A 19 24.44 19.15 8.03
C ALA A 19 24.33 17.85 7.21
N TRP A 20 23.53 17.86 6.13
CA TRP A 20 23.50 16.76 5.16
C TRP A 20 24.79 16.65 4.34
N PHE A 21 25.31 17.76 3.82
CA PHE A 21 26.57 17.78 3.10
C PHE A 21 27.74 17.35 3.99
N ALA A 22 27.77 17.82 5.24
CA ALA A 22 28.78 17.43 6.21
C ALA A 22 28.71 15.93 6.56
N ALA A 23 27.50 15.36 6.65
CA ALA A 23 27.32 13.93 6.91
C ALA A 23 27.68 13.05 5.70
N LEU A 24 27.39 13.51 4.48
CA LEU A 24 27.75 12.82 3.23
C LEU A 24 29.26 12.87 2.95
N ALA A 25 29.95 13.91 3.42
CA ALA A 25 31.40 14.07 3.30
C ALA A 25 32.20 13.19 4.28
N GLN A 26 31.55 12.49 5.22
CA GLN A 26 32.26 11.59 6.13
C GLN A 26 32.72 10.31 5.42
N PRO A 27 33.91 9.77 5.76
CA PRO A 27 34.41 8.50 5.20
C PRO A 27 33.47 7.29 5.41
N SER A 28 32.64 7.34 6.46
CA SER A 28 31.57 6.36 6.75
C SER A 28 30.50 6.29 5.66
N SER A 29 30.27 7.38 4.92
CA SER A 29 29.31 7.45 3.80
C SER A 29 29.67 6.46 2.68
N LEU A 30 30.96 6.26 2.41
CA LEU A 30 31.42 5.31 1.38
C LEU A 30 31.10 3.86 1.76
N THR A 31 31.26 3.50 3.04
CA THR A 31 30.89 2.17 3.54
C THR A 31 29.38 1.96 3.54
N GLU A 32 28.60 3.00 3.84
CA GLU A 32 27.14 2.94 3.75
C GLU A 32 26.67 2.72 2.31
N LEU A 33 27.24 3.47 1.35
CA LEU A 33 26.97 3.29 -0.08
C LEU A 33 27.38 1.89 -0.58
N ALA A 34 28.55 1.40 -0.18
CA ALA A 34 29.00 0.06 -0.52
C ALA A 34 28.05 -1.03 0.02
N THR A 35 27.56 -0.88 1.26
CA THR A 35 26.57 -1.80 1.82
C THR A 35 25.21 -1.76 1.11
N LEU A 36 24.74 -0.58 0.71
CA LEU A 36 23.52 -0.44 -0.09
C LEU A 36 23.65 -1.10 -1.47
N ILE A 37 24.80 -0.91 -2.14
CA ILE A 37 25.11 -1.58 -3.41
C ILE A 37 25.16 -3.10 -3.20
N GLY A 38 25.77 -3.57 -2.11
CA GLY A 38 25.76 -4.98 -1.73
C GLY A 38 24.36 -5.55 -1.53
N CYS A 39 23.48 -4.82 -0.83
CA CYS A 39 22.08 -5.18 -0.65
C CYS A 39 21.33 -5.26 -1.99
N ALA A 40 21.58 -4.31 -2.89
CA ALA A 40 20.97 -4.29 -4.22
C ALA A 40 21.42 -5.48 -5.08
N LEU A 41 22.72 -5.81 -5.05
CA LEU A 41 23.27 -6.98 -5.76
C LEU A 41 22.73 -8.29 -5.20
N LEU A 42 22.63 -8.42 -3.86
CA LEU A 42 22.03 -9.58 -3.21
C LEU A 42 20.54 -9.74 -3.57
N ALA A 43 19.75 -8.66 -3.49
CA ALA A 43 18.36 -8.67 -3.91
C ALA A 43 18.22 -9.12 -5.37
N TRP A 44 19.04 -8.57 -6.26
CA TRP A 44 19.04 -8.93 -7.68
C TRP A 44 19.41 -10.41 -7.90
N LEU A 45 20.43 -10.91 -7.20
CA LEU A 45 20.90 -12.28 -7.32
C LEU A 45 19.84 -13.29 -6.82
N VAL A 46 19.20 -12.99 -5.68
CA VAL A 46 18.09 -13.80 -5.14
C VAL A 46 16.93 -13.85 -6.13
N VAL A 47 16.49 -12.71 -6.68
CA VAL A 47 15.39 -12.69 -7.66
C VAL A 47 15.79 -13.41 -8.96
N ARG A 48 17.05 -13.27 -9.40
CA ARG A 48 17.56 -13.96 -10.60
C ARG A 48 17.61 -15.47 -10.41
N LEU A 49 18.06 -15.97 -9.26
CA LEU A 49 18.11 -17.40 -8.96
C LEU A 49 16.71 -17.99 -8.76
N ALA A 50 15.85 -17.32 -7.99
CA ALA A 50 14.47 -17.75 -7.79
C ALA A 50 13.65 -17.70 -9.09
N GLY A 51 13.90 -16.70 -9.95
CA GLY A 51 13.32 -16.61 -11.28
C GLY A 51 13.79 -17.74 -12.20
N ARG A 52 15.08 -18.09 -12.20
CA ARG A 52 15.60 -19.23 -12.97
C ARG A 52 14.99 -20.57 -12.55
N ALA A 53 14.75 -20.78 -11.26
CA ALA A 53 14.13 -22.00 -10.75
C ALA A 53 12.62 -22.11 -11.03
N ARG A 54 11.92 -20.99 -11.23
CA ARG A 54 10.45 -20.94 -11.40
C ARG A 54 9.96 -20.54 -12.79
N MET A 55 10.84 -20.05 -13.68
CA MET A 55 10.50 -19.73 -15.08
C MET A 55 10.06 -20.95 -15.90
N ALA A 56 10.28 -22.17 -15.39
CA ALA A 56 9.75 -23.38 -16.02
C ALA A 56 8.24 -23.61 -15.80
N VAL A 57 7.57 -22.87 -14.89
CA VAL A 57 6.19 -23.23 -14.46
C VAL A 57 5.16 -22.10 -14.56
N ASP A 58 5.50 -20.80 -14.41
CA ASP A 58 4.47 -19.73 -14.41
C ASP A 58 4.96 -18.40 -15.02
N ALA A 59 4.63 -18.15 -16.29
CA ALA A 59 5.01 -16.92 -17.02
C ALA A 59 4.16 -15.67 -16.69
N THR A 60 3.15 -15.78 -15.83
CA THR A 60 2.16 -14.72 -15.55
C THR A 60 2.07 -14.30 -14.07
N SER A 61 3.00 -14.75 -13.22
CA SER A 61 2.96 -14.46 -11.78
C SER A 61 3.32 -13.00 -11.45
N ILE A 62 2.42 -12.35 -10.70
CA ILE A 62 2.51 -10.96 -10.20
C ILE A 62 3.81 -10.73 -9.41
N LEU A 63 4.31 -11.76 -8.72
CA LEU A 63 5.51 -11.66 -7.87
C LEU A 63 6.81 -11.53 -8.69
N PHE A 64 6.94 -12.24 -9.81
CA PHE A 64 8.20 -12.34 -10.56
C PHE A 64 8.26 -11.43 -11.80
N GLY A 65 7.11 -11.07 -12.41
CA GLY A 65 7.11 -10.24 -13.63
C GLY A 65 7.79 -10.91 -14.83
N ARG A 66 7.89 -10.20 -15.96
CA ARG A 66 8.54 -10.70 -17.18
C ARG A 66 10.07 -10.56 -17.17
N ARG A 67 10.62 -9.64 -16.35
CA ARG A 67 12.07 -9.43 -16.14
C ARG A 67 12.38 -9.40 -14.65
N VAL A 68 13.64 -9.68 -14.28
CA VAL A 68 14.17 -9.70 -12.90
C VAL A 68 13.82 -8.41 -12.12
N ILE A 69 13.71 -7.28 -12.83
CA ILE A 69 13.45 -5.96 -12.24
C ILE A 69 11.95 -5.60 -12.27
N ASP A 70 11.12 -6.31 -13.04
CA ASP A 70 9.70 -5.98 -13.21
C ASP A 70 8.81 -6.62 -12.13
N GLY A 71 9.35 -7.56 -11.36
CA GLY A 71 8.66 -8.20 -10.24
C GLY A 71 8.58 -7.30 -9.00
N VAL A 72 7.49 -7.41 -8.25
CA VAL A 72 7.32 -6.78 -6.92
C VAL A 72 8.35 -7.31 -5.92
N LEU A 73 8.86 -8.52 -6.15
CA LEU A 73 9.80 -9.20 -5.27
C LEU A 73 11.14 -8.45 -5.15
N PHE A 74 11.64 -7.85 -6.24
CA PHE A 74 12.91 -7.12 -6.22
C PHE A 74 12.92 -5.93 -5.25
N PRO A 75 12.02 -4.94 -5.37
CA PRO A 75 12.02 -3.80 -4.46
C PRO A 75 11.67 -4.19 -3.02
N LEU A 76 10.85 -5.23 -2.80
CA LEU A 76 10.57 -5.74 -1.45
C LEU A 76 11.80 -6.38 -0.80
N LEU A 77 12.53 -7.24 -1.53
CA LEU A 77 13.76 -7.86 -1.02
C LEU A 77 14.85 -6.82 -0.79
N LEU A 78 14.97 -5.85 -1.70
CA LEU A 78 15.93 -4.77 -1.56
C LEU A 78 15.61 -3.91 -0.32
N LEU A 79 14.34 -3.62 -0.06
CA LEU A 79 13.92 -2.91 1.15
C LEU A 79 14.16 -3.74 2.42
N PHE A 80 13.90 -5.04 2.38
CA PHE A 80 14.18 -5.95 3.49
C PHE A 80 15.69 -6.01 3.81
N PHE A 81 16.54 -6.15 2.79
CA PHE A 81 18.00 -6.15 2.97
C PHE A 81 18.52 -4.77 3.43
N ALA A 82 17.97 -3.67 2.93
CA ALA A 82 18.33 -2.34 3.38
C ALA A 82 17.97 -2.12 4.86
N TYR A 83 16.79 -2.54 5.31
CA TYR A 83 16.35 -2.38 6.71
C TYR A 83 17.16 -3.27 7.66
N THR A 84 17.46 -4.51 7.25
CA THR A 84 18.31 -5.42 8.03
C THR A 84 19.75 -4.92 8.12
N SER A 85 20.32 -4.42 7.01
CA SER A 85 21.65 -3.78 7.00
C SER A 85 21.68 -2.54 7.88
N GLN A 86 20.64 -1.70 7.85
CA GLN A 86 20.53 -0.54 8.72
C GLN A 86 20.52 -0.96 10.20
N ALA A 87 19.72 -1.95 10.58
CA ALA A 87 19.62 -2.41 11.97
C ALA A 87 20.96 -2.97 12.51
N LEU A 88 21.78 -3.56 11.63
CA LEU A 88 23.11 -4.07 11.98
C LEU A 88 24.13 -2.93 12.11
N LEU A 89 24.18 -2.02 11.14
CA LEU A 89 25.15 -0.92 11.14
C LEU A 89 24.81 0.20 12.14
N ALA A 90 23.53 0.35 12.53
CA ALA A 90 23.09 1.36 13.49
C ALA A 90 23.70 1.20 14.87
N ARG A 91 24.23 -0.01 15.16
CA ARG A 91 24.94 -0.31 16.40
C ARG A 91 26.39 0.20 16.41
N VAL A 92 26.94 0.54 15.24
CA VAL A 92 28.38 0.81 15.07
C VAL A 92 28.63 2.21 14.51
N PHE A 93 27.74 2.75 13.67
CA PHE A 93 27.92 4.05 13.01
C PHE A 93 26.65 4.92 13.03
N PRO A 94 26.79 6.26 13.08
CA PRO A 94 25.68 7.18 12.84
C PRO A 94 25.31 7.16 11.34
N LEU A 95 24.25 6.46 10.99
CA LEU A 95 23.82 6.23 9.60
C LEU A 95 23.13 7.46 9.01
N ALA A 96 23.80 8.15 8.08
CA ALA A 96 23.24 9.30 7.38
C ALA A 96 22.59 8.90 6.06
N VAL A 97 23.24 8.04 5.27
CA VAL A 97 22.79 7.64 3.93
C VAL A 97 21.54 6.76 4.02
N PHE A 98 21.49 5.82 4.97
CA PHE A 98 20.32 4.95 5.15
C PHE A 98 19.05 5.72 5.55
N LYS A 99 19.18 6.86 6.24
CA LYS A 99 18.02 7.71 6.59
C LYS A 99 17.32 8.28 5.36
N VAL A 100 18.05 8.55 4.28
CA VAL A 100 17.49 9.00 2.98
C VAL A 100 17.13 7.82 2.10
N ALA A 101 18.02 6.83 2.04
CA ALA A 101 17.85 5.69 1.15
C ALA A 101 16.57 4.91 1.49
N ILE A 102 16.23 4.72 2.76
CA ILE A 102 15.05 3.93 3.13
C ILE A 102 13.73 4.55 2.64
N PRO A 103 13.45 5.84 2.85
CA PRO A 103 12.29 6.50 2.24
C PRO A 103 12.26 6.41 0.71
N VAL A 104 13.42 6.56 0.04
CA VAL A 104 13.52 6.39 -1.43
C VAL A 104 13.14 4.96 -1.84
N LEU A 105 13.71 3.96 -1.17
CA LEU A 105 13.46 2.56 -1.47
C LEU A 105 12.02 2.16 -1.15
N LEU A 106 11.45 2.71 -0.07
CA LEU A 106 10.05 2.52 0.31
C LEU A 106 9.12 3.10 -0.75
N SER A 107 9.36 4.33 -1.21
CA SER A 107 8.53 4.94 -2.25
C SER A 107 8.60 4.12 -3.55
N LEU A 108 9.79 3.67 -3.96
CA LEU A 108 9.95 2.79 -5.13
C LEU A 108 9.18 1.47 -4.96
N ALA A 109 9.25 0.84 -3.78
CA ALA A 109 8.54 -0.40 -3.51
C ALA A 109 7.03 -0.22 -3.52
N VAL A 110 6.52 0.84 -2.91
CA VAL A 110 5.08 1.16 -2.87
C VAL A 110 4.56 1.47 -4.26
N ILE A 111 5.25 2.30 -5.05
CA ILE A 111 4.86 2.63 -6.42
C ILE A 111 4.77 1.35 -7.25
N ARG A 112 5.82 0.52 -7.23
CA ARG A 112 5.85 -0.71 -8.05
C ARG A 112 4.81 -1.73 -7.61
N LEU A 113 4.60 -1.90 -6.30
CA LEU A 113 3.56 -2.77 -5.77
C LEU A 113 2.18 -2.26 -6.22
N GLY A 114 1.89 -0.98 -6.02
CA GLY A 114 0.61 -0.36 -6.37
C GLY A 114 0.31 -0.48 -7.86
N VAL A 115 1.28 -0.18 -8.74
CA VAL A 115 1.14 -0.29 -10.19
C VAL A 115 0.86 -1.74 -10.60
N LYS A 116 1.61 -2.72 -10.08
CA LYS A 116 1.38 -4.14 -10.35
C LYS A 116 0.00 -4.60 -9.91
N VAL A 117 -0.44 -4.22 -8.72
CA VAL A 117 -1.78 -4.54 -8.22
C VAL A 117 -2.85 -3.92 -9.13
N LEU A 118 -2.64 -2.67 -9.57
CA LEU A 118 -3.56 -1.98 -10.45
C LEU A 118 -3.61 -2.60 -11.85
N GLN A 119 -2.48 -3.02 -12.42
CA GLN A 119 -2.42 -3.74 -13.72
C GLN A 119 -3.12 -5.10 -13.66
N VAL A 120 -3.06 -5.79 -12.51
CA VAL A 120 -3.77 -7.05 -12.31
C VAL A 120 -5.28 -6.83 -12.18
N ALA A 121 -5.67 -5.77 -11.47
CA ALA A 121 -7.07 -5.41 -11.29
C ALA A 121 -7.70 -4.87 -12.58
N PHE A 122 -6.94 -4.09 -13.37
CA PHE A 122 -7.36 -3.42 -14.60
C PHE A 122 -6.42 -3.85 -15.75
N LYS A 123 -6.95 -4.67 -16.67
CA LYS A 123 -6.23 -5.26 -17.82
C LYS A 123 -5.57 -4.19 -18.74
N ASP A 124 -4.36 -3.75 -18.40
CA ASP A 124 -3.48 -2.86 -19.18
C ASP A 124 -4.13 -1.57 -19.75
N ALA A 125 -5.04 -0.95 -19.00
CA ALA A 125 -5.67 0.29 -19.43
C ALA A 125 -4.65 1.45 -19.50
N PRO A 126 -4.71 2.35 -20.50
CA PRO A 126 -3.81 3.50 -20.61
C PRO A 126 -3.86 4.42 -19.38
N LEU A 127 -4.99 4.44 -18.67
CA LEU A 127 -5.16 5.19 -17.42
C LEU A 127 -4.20 4.70 -16.32
N VAL A 128 -3.92 3.39 -16.24
CA VAL A 128 -2.99 2.82 -15.24
C VAL A 128 -1.58 3.37 -15.44
N ARG A 129 -1.12 3.47 -16.69
CA ARG A 129 0.19 4.04 -17.04
C ARG A 129 0.26 5.54 -16.74
N ALA A 130 -0.82 6.27 -16.95
CA ALA A 130 -0.89 7.68 -16.58
C ALA A 130 -0.83 7.85 -15.05
N MET A 131 -1.58 7.05 -14.29
CA MET A 131 -1.54 7.09 -12.82
C MET A 131 -0.14 6.72 -12.29
N GLU A 132 0.51 5.71 -12.86
CA GLU A 132 1.90 5.37 -12.52
C GLU A 132 2.84 6.58 -12.64
N ARG A 133 2.79 7.28 -13.77
CA ARG A 133 3.65 8.44 -14.02
C ARG A 133 3.36 9.56 -13.02
N THR A 134 2.10 9.84 -12.74
CA THR A 134 1.69 10.89 -11.78
C THR A 134 2.10 10.54 -10.37
N ILE A 135 1.88 9.30 -9.92
CA ILE A 135 2.28 8.84 -8.58
C ILE A 135 3.80 8.88 -8.42
N SER A 136 4.56 8.46 -9.45
CA SER A 136 6.02 8.53 -9.40
C SER A 136 6.52 9.97 -9.31
N TRP A 137 5.96 10.90 -10.09
CA TRP A 137 6.30 12.31 -10.00
C TRP A 137 5.95 12.91 -8.63
N LEU A 138 4.76 12.61 -8.10
CA LEU A 138 4.33 13.05 -6.77
C LEU A 138 5.25 12.51 -5.67
N ALA A 139 5.65 11.24 -5.75
CA ALA A 139 6.58 10.66 -4.80
C ALA A 139 7.96 11.33 -4.85
N TRP A 140 8.48 11.64 -6.04
CA TRP A 140 9.73 12.40 -6.18
C TRP A 140 9.62 13.81 -5.61
N ILE A 141 8.53 14.53 -5.87
CA ILE A 141 8.27 15.85 -5.29
C ILE A 141 8.21 15.75 -3.76
N ALA A 142 7.43 14.80 -3.23
CA ALA A 142 7.31 14.58 -1.79
C ALA A 142 8.65 14.22 -1.15
N MET A 143 9.47 13.40 -1.81
CA MET A 143 10.83 13.09 -1.38
C MET A 143 11.72 14.34 -1.35
N VAL A 144 11.69 15.18 -2.39
CA VAL A 144 12.46 16.43 -2.43
C VAL A 144 12.03 17.36 -1.30
N LEU A 145 10.73 17.58 -1.12
CA LEU A 145 10.17 18.39 -0.03
C LEU A 145 10.54 17.84 1.35
N TRP A 146 10.54 16.51 1.49
CA TRP A 146 10.91 15.84 2.73
C TRP A 146 12.41 16.02 3.04
N VAL A 147 13.28 15.77 2.06
CA VAL A 147 14.74 15.93 2.20
C VAL A 147 15.10 17.40 2.47
N SER A 148 14.44 18.35 1.80
CA SER A 148 14.70 19.76 1.99
C SER A 148 14.11 20.32 3.30
N GLY A 149 13.35 19.53 4.05
CA GLY A 149 12.66 19.99 5.26
C GLY A 149 11.48 20.95 5.00
N LEU A 150 11.12 21.21 3.74
CA LEU A 150 9.98 22.07 3.39
C LEU A 150 8.64 21.36 3.55
N LEU A 151 8.61 20.02 3.53
CA LEU A 151 7.38 19.26 3.68
C LEU A 151 6.54 19.67 4.90
N PRO A 152 7.07 19.71 6.14
CA PRO A 152 6.28 20.15 7.29
C PRO A 152 5.77 21.59 7.14
N VAL A 153 6.58 22.51 6.61
CA VAL A 153 6.18 23.91 6.38
C VAL A 153 5.00 23.97 5.41
N VAL A 154 5.08 23.27 4.29
CA VAL A 154 3.99 23.20 3.30
C VAL A 154 2.74 22.55 3.91
N LEU A 155 2.90 21.48 4.70
CA LEU A 155 1.77 20.81 5.35
C LEU A 155 1.08 21.68 6.39
N ASP A 156 1.83 22.52 7.11
CA ASP A 156 1.27 23.46 8.09
C ASP A 156 0.52 24.61 7.37
N GLU A 157 1.07 25.16 6.28
CA GLU A 157 0.37 26.14 5.42
C GLU A 157 -0.91 25.54 4.79
N LEU A 158 -0.86 24.28 4.37
CA LEU A 158 -2.04 23.55 3.88
C LEU A 158 -3.06 23.27 4.99
N ASP A 159 -2.62 23.24 6.25
CA ASP A 159 -3.54 23.08 7.36
C ASP A 159 -4.33 24.37 7.57
N ASP A 160 -3.73 25.56 7.42
CA ASP A 160 -4.40 26.85 7.59
C ASP A 160 -5.57 27.09 6.62
N ILE A 161 -5.55 26.43 5.45
CA ILE A 161 -6.66 26.44 4.51
C ILE A 161 -7.74 25.44 4.99
N LYS A 162 -8.62 25.91 5.89
CA LYS A 162 -9.70 25.11 6.50
C LYS A 162 -11.06 25.50 5.96
N TRP A 163 -11.89 24.49 5.67
CA TRP A 163 -13.32 24.64 5.41
C TRP A 163 -14.13 23.78 6.36
N LYS A 164 -15.30 24.28 6.78
CA LYS A 164 -16.23 23.51 7.59
C LYS A 164 -17.15 22.70 6.67
N VAL A 165 -17.14 21.37 6.80
CA VAL A 165 -18.03 20.47 6.06
C VAL A 165 -18.81 19.64 7.08
N GLY A 166 -20.12 19.87 7.16
CA GLY A 166 -20.95 19.28 8.21
C GLY A 166 -20.50 19.71 9.60
N ASN A 167 -20.10 18.75 10.43
CA ASN A 167 -19.65 18.97 11.81
C ASN A 167 -18.12 18.90 11.98
N SER A 168 -17.36 18.67 10.91
CA SER A 168 -15.90 18.56 10.93
C SER A 168 -15.24 19.73 10.18
N ASN A 169 -14.07 20.16 10.69
CA ASN A 169 -13.19 21.08 9.97
C ASN A 169 -12.26 20.24 9.08
N LEU A 170 -12.37 20.41 7.76
CA LEU A 170 -11.52 19.76 6.78
C LEU A 170 -10.48 20.77 6.27
N SER A 171 -9.21 20.46 6.45
CA SER A 171 -8.11 21.21 5.84
C SER A 171 -7.66 20.53 4.54
N VAL A 172 -6.92 21.25 3.69
CA VAL A 172 -6.34 20.63 2.48
C VAL A 172 -5.41 19.48 2.87
N ARG A 173 -4.69 19.63 3.99
CA ARG A 173 -3.85 18.58 4.55
C ARG A 173 -4.66 17.31 4.89
N THR A 174 -5.77 17.44 5.61
CA THR A 174 -6.58 16.27 5.97
C THR A 174 -7.22 15.62 4.73
N MET A 175 -7.60 16.41 3.72
CA MET A 175 -8.06 15.86 2.44
C MET A 175 -6.95 15.08 1.72
N LEU A 176 -5.71 15.58 1.71
CA LEU A 176 -4.59 14.91 1.07
C LEU A 176 -4.19 13.63 1.80
N GLU A 177 -4.07 13.67 3.13
CA GLU A 177 -3.80 12.50 3.98
C GLU A 177 -4.95 11.47 3.86
N GLY A 178 -6.20 11.95 3.85
CA GLY A 178 -7.39 11.14 3.60
C GLY A 178 -7.36 10.45 2.24
N ALA A 179 -7.02 11.17 1.17
CA ALA A 179 -6.95 10.63 -0.18
C ALA A 179 -5.83 9.57 -0.32
N LEU A 180 -4.67 9.81 0.31
CA LEU A 180 -3.57 8.85 0.35
C LEU A 180 -3.95 7.58 1.10
N THR A 181 -4.53 7.71 2.29
CA THR A 181 -5.00 6.57 3.10
C THR A 181 -6.11 5.80 2.38
N ALA A 182 -7.07 6.49 1.78
CA ALA A 182 -8.11 5.92 0.94
C ALA A 182 -7.53 5.11 -0.23
N GLY A 183 -6.54 5.68 -0.93
CA GLY A 183 -5.83 4.99 -2.01
C GLY A 183 -5.16 3.70 -1.56
N VAL A 184 -4.45 3.73 -0.42
CA VAL A 184 -3.80 2.54 0.16
C VAL A 184 -4.83 1.48 0.54
N VAL A 185 -5.91 1.86 1.22
CA VAL A 185 -6.99 0.93 1.62
C VAL A 185 -7.62 0.26 0.40
N LEU A 186 -7.90 1.03 -0.66
CA LEU A 186 -8.45 0.49 -1.91
C LEU A 186 -7.46 -0.46 -2.60
N LEU A 187 -6.17 -0.13 -2.64
CA LEU A 187 -5.15 -1.02 -3.20
C LEU A 187 -5.06 -2.34 -2.44
N ILE A 188 -5.06 -2.28 -1.10
CA ILE A 188 -5.06 -3.49 -0.25
C ILE A 188 -6.32 -4.32 -0.50
N THR A 189 -7.48 -3.66 -0.59
CA THR A 189 -8.76 -4.32 -0.86
C THR A 189 -8.76 -5.03 -2.21
N LEU A 190 -8.30 -4.36 -3.27
CA LEU A 190 -8.17 -4.94 -4.60
C LEU A 190 -7.23 -6.14 -4.60
N TRP A 191 -6.11 -6.03 -3.90
CA TRP A 191 -5.13 -7.11 -3.78
C TRP A 191 -5.74 -8.33 -3.08
N ILE A 192 -6.36 -8.15 -1.90
CA ILE A 192 -7.03 -9.22 -1.15
C ILE A 192 -8.13 -9.86 -2.00
N SER A 193 -8.95 -9.04 -2.66
CA SER A 193 -10.04 -9.52 -3.51
C SER A 193 -9.52 -10.37 -4.68
N SER A 194 -8.47 -9.92 -5.37
CA SER A 194 -7.87 -10.66 -6.48
C SER A 194 -7.27 -12.00 -6.02
N ALA A 195 -6.66 -12.03 -4.82
CA ALA A 195 -6.08 -13.24 -4.25
C ALA A 195 -7.16 -14.26 -3.88
N ILE A 196 -8.28 -13.80 -3.30
CA ILE A 196 -9.42 -14.66 -2.97
C ILE A 196 -10.06 -15.22 -4.25
N GLU A 197 -10.27 -14.38 -5.27
CA GLU A 197 -10.83 -14.80 -6.56
C GLU A 197 -9.95 -15.88 -7.21
N ALA A 198 -8.63 -15.66 -7.27
CA ALA A 198 -7.69 -16.64 -7.80
C ALA A 198 -7.74 -17.97 -7.02
N ARG A 199 -7.86 -17.91 -5.68
CA ARG A 199 -7.93 -19.11 -4.83
C ARG A 199 -9.24 -19.89 -5.02
N LEU A 200 -10.36 -19.19 -5.17
CA LEU A 200 -11.68 -19.79 -5.41
C LEU A 200 -11.77 -20.51 -6.76
N LEU A 201 -11.14 -19.94 -7.79
CA LEU A 201 -11.18 -20.45 -9.17
C LEU A 201 -10.12 -21.52 -9.46
N ARG A 202 -9.03 -21.60 -8.70
CA ARG A 202 -7.89 -22.51 -8.97
C ARG A 202 -8.24 -24.00 -9.08
N LYS A 203 -9.35 -24.47 -8.49
CA LYS A 203 -9.79 -25.88 -8.49
C LYS A 203 -11.13 -26.11 -9.21
N ALA A 204 -11.64 -25.11 -9.92
CA ALA A 204 -12.96 -25.18 -10.52
C ALA A 204 -12.91 -25.88 -11.89
N THR A 205 -13.65 -26.99 -12.04
CA THR A 205 -13.81 -27.71 -13.32
C THR A 205 -15.29 -27.95 -13.63
N GLY A 206 -15.69 -27.80 -14.89
CA GLY A 206 -17.05 -28.12 -15.33
C GLY A 206 -18.13 -27.23 -14.71
N ASN A 207 -19.26 -27.83 -14.30
CA ASN A 207 -20.47 -27.12 -13.87
C ASN A 207 -20.29 -26.28 -12.58
N GLU A 208 -19.28 -26.60 -11.76
CA GLU A 208 -18.95 -25.82 -10.55
C GLU A 208 -18.31 -24.46 -10.86
N LEU A 209 -17.79 -24.26 -12.07
CA LEU A 209 -17.08 -23.04 -12.44
C LEU A 209 -18.00 -21.82 -12.43
N SER A 210 -19.22 -21.97 -12.94
CA SER A 210 -20.21 -20.88 -12.99
C SER A 210 -20.65 -20.46 -11.59
N LEU A 211 -20.93 -21.42 -10.70
CA LEU A 211 -21.30 -21.15 -9.30
C LEU A 211 -20.14 -20.50 -8.54
N ARG A 212 -18.93 -21.07 -8.63
CA ARG A 212 -17.74 -20.52 -7.96
C ARG A 212 -17.39 -19.13 -8.49
N LYS A 213 -17.57 -18.87 -9.78
CA LYS A 213 -17.36 -17.54 -10.36
C LYS A 213 -18.40 -16.54 -9.86
N ALA A 214 -19.66 -16.93 -9.76
CA ALA A 214 -20.70 -16.08 -9.17
C ALA A 214 -20.38 -15.73 -7.70
N VAL A 215 -19.98 -16.73 -6.90
CA VAL A 215 -19.53 -16.53 -5.51
C VAL A 215 -18.30 -15.62 -5.44
N ALA A 216 -17.29 -15.84 -6.29
CA ALA A 216 -16.10 -15.00 -6.32
C ALA A 216 -16.42 -13.54 -6.67
N ASN A 217 -17.32 -13.31 -7.64
CA ASN A 217 -17.78 -11.96 -7.99
C ASN A 217 -18.57 -11.31 -6.84
N ALA A 218 -19.42 -12.07 -6.15
CA ALA A 218 -20.16 -11.57 -4.98
C ALA A 218 -19.22 -11.18 -3.83
N VAL A 219 -18.25 -12.04 -3.49
CA VAL A 219 -17.23 -11.75 -2.47
C VAL A 219 -16.41 -10.53 -2.86
N ARG A 220 -16.00 -10.43 -4.13
CA ARG A 220 -15.30 -9.25 -4.67
C ARG A 220 -16.13 -7.98 -4.53
N ALA A 221 -17.42 -8.01 -4.86
CA ALA A 221 -18.30 -6.86 -4.72
C ALA A 221 -18.42 -6.41 -3.26
N VAL A 222 -18.60 -7.34 -2.32
CA VAL A 222 -18.69 -7.05 -0.88
C VAL A 222 -17.38 -6.46 -0.36
N LEU A 223 -16.24 -7.06 -0.70
CA LEU A 223 -14.93 -6.54 -0.29
C LEU A 223 -14.67 -5.13 -0.83
N MET A 224 -14.97 -4.90 -2.11
CA MET A 224 -14.83 -3.58 -2.73
C MET A 224 -15.74 -2.54 -2.06
N PHE A 225 -16.97 -2.92 -1.72
CA PHE A 225 -17.89 -2.05 -0.99
C PHE A 225 -17.36 -1.68 0.39
N VAL A 226 -16.88 -2.66 1.18
CA VAL A 226 -16.28 -2.41 2.50
C VAL A 226 -15.02 -1.54 2.39
N GLY A 227 -14.15 -1.84 1.44
CA GLY A 227 -12.94 -1.05 1.19
C GLY A 227 -13.25 0.40 0.81
N LEU A 228 -14.30 0.61 0.01
CA LEU A 228 -14.79 1.95 -0.32
C LEU A 228 -15.32 2.69 0.93
N LEU A 229 -16.09 2.03 1.79
CA LEU A 229 -16.55 2.63 3.05
C LEU A 229 -15.39 3.05 3.94
N MET A 230 -14.39 2.17 4.10
CA MET A 230 -13.18 2.49 4.88
C MET A 230 -12.41 3.68 4.27
N ALA A 231 -12.29 3.73 2.94
CA ALA A 231 -11.64 4.82 2.23
C ALA A 231 -12.38 6.16 2.37
N LEU A 232 -13.71 6.16 2.30
CA LEU A 232 -14.52 7.36 2.51
C LEU A 232 -14.44 7.84 3.97
N SER A 233 -14.45 6.90 4.92
CA SER A 233 -14.31 7.21 6.35
C SER A 233 -12.96 7.85 6.68
N SER A 234 -11.86 7.46 6.01
CA SER A 234 -10.54 8.04 6.29
C SER A 234 -10.41 9.50 5.83
N VAL A 235 -11.23 9.91 4.87
CA VAL A 235 -11.34 11.31 4.41
C VAL A 235 -12.29 12.13 5.32
N GLY A 236 -12.96 11.49 6.27
CA GLY A 236 -13.93 12.14 7.17
C GLY A 236 -15.31 12.34 6.56
N ILE A 237 -15.64 11.60 5.49
CA ILE A 237 -16.98 11.62 4.90
C ILE A 237 -17.94 10.82 5.79
N ASP A 238 -19.08 11.42 6.13
CA ASP A 238 -20.12 10.76 6.92
C ASP A 238 -20.72 9.60 6.14
N LEU A 239 -20.57 8.39 6.69
CA LEU A 239 -21.06 7.15 6.09
C LEU A 239 -22.53 6.86 6.39
N THR A 240 -23.21 7.68 7.19
CA THR A 240 -24.57 7.41 7.67
C THR A 240 -25.56 7.20 6.52
N ALA A 241 -25.48 8.02 5.47
CA ALA A 241 -26.35 7.83 4.31
C ALA A 241 -26.07 6.53 3.56
N LEU A 242 -24.79 6.17 3.40
CA LEU A 242 -24.38 4.92 2.74
C LEU A 242 -24.71 3.68 3.57
N SER A 243 -24.62 3.76 4.89
CA SER A 243 -24.95 2.64 5.79
C SER A 243 -26.46 2.38 5.81
N VAL A 244 -27.29 3.43 5.77
CA VAL A 244 -28.76 3.30 5.64
C VAL A 244 -29.14 2.67 4.30
N LEU A 245 -28.57 3.16 3.19
CA LEU A 245 -28.80 2.58 1.86
C LEU A 245 -28.29 1.13 1.77
N GLY A 246 -27.11 0.86 2.32
CA GLY A 246 -26.54 -0.48 2.42
C GLY A 246 -27.41 -1.42 3.25
N GLY A 247 -28.01 -0.92 4.33
CA GLY A 247 -29.00 -1.64 5.14
C GLY A 247 -30.24 -2.00 4.33
N ALA A 248 -30.81 -1.06 3.59
CA ALA A 248 -31.97 -1.32 2.73
C ALA A 248 -31.67 -2.36 1.64
N VAL A 249 -30.51 -2.27 0.98
CA VAL A 249 -30.05 -3.27 0.00
C VAL A 249 -29.86 -4.63 0.67
N GLY A 250 -29.24 -4.67 1.85
CA GLY A 250 -29.03 -5.90 2.62
C GLY A 250 -30.35 -6.59 2.98
N VAL A 251 -31.36 -5.82 3.40
CA VAL A 251 -32.71 -6.32 3.66
C VAL A 251 -33.33 -6.89 2.38
N GLY A 252 -33.24 -6.18 1.25
CA GLY A 252 -33.75 -6.64 -0.04
C GLY A 252 -33.11 -7.96 -0.51
N VAL A 253 -31.79 -8.08 -0.37
CA VAL A 253 -31.05 -9.32 -0.66
C VAL A 253 -31.46 -10.45 0.29
N GLY A 254 -31.65 -10.14 1.58
CA GLY A 254 -32.11 -11.09 2.59
C GLY A 254 -33.48 -11.68 2.26
N PHE A 255 -34.45 -10.85 1.87
CA PHE A 255 -35.75 -11.30 1.40
C PHE A 255 -35.65 -12.14 0.11
N GLY A 256 -34.79 -11.76 -0.84
CA GLY A 256 -34.56 -12.52 -2.07
C GLY A 256 -33.97 -13.92 -1.82
N LEU A 257 -33.07 -14.05 -0.84
CA LEU A 257 -32.42 -15.32 -0.47
C LEU A 257 -33.21 -16.15 0.55
N GLN A 258 -34.27 -15.60 1.13
CA GLN A 258 -35.03 -16.23 2.22
C GLN A 258 -35.49 -17.65 1.89
N LYS A 259 -36.03 -17.88 0.68
CA LYS A 259 -36.50 -19.22 0.25
C LYS A 259 -35.36 -20.24 0.13
N LEU A 260 -34.20 -19.81 -0.39
CA LEU A 260 -33.02 -20.68 -0.51
C LEU A 260 -32.50 -21.08 0.87
N ALA A 261 -32.43 -20.13 1.79
CA ALA A 261 -32.02 -20.39 3.18
C ALA A 261 -32.99 -21.34 3.90
N ALA A 262 -34.31 -21.10 3.77
CA ALA A 262 -35.33 -21.97 4.36
C ALA A 262 -35.25 -23.41 3.84
N ASN A 263 -35.05 -23.58 2.53
CA ASN A 263 -34.89 -24.90 1.91
C ASN A 263 -33.62 -25.62 2.40
N TYR A 264 -32.52 -24.89 2.58
CA TYR A 264 -31.26 -25.44 3.11
C TYR A 264 -31.40 -25.90 4.57
N VAL A 265 -32.02 -25.07 5.42
CA VAL A 265 -32.27 -25.41 6.83
C VAL A 265 -33.20 -26.62 6.93
N SER A 266 -34.29 -26.65 6.15
CA SER A 266 -35.21 -27.79 6.11
C SER A 266 -34.50 -29.09 5.71
N GLY A 267 -33.56 -29.02 4.76
CA GLY A 267 -32.77 -30.18 4.34
C GLY A 267 -31.86 -30.72 5.45
N PHE A 268 -31.23 -29.83 6.23
CA PHE A 268 -30.41 -30.23 7.37
C PHE A 268 -31.24 -30.86 8.50
N VAL A 269 -32.42 -30.30 8.78
CA VAL A 269 -33.34 -30.83 9.80
C VAL A 269 -33.90 -32.20 9.43
N MET A 270 -34.14 -32.48 8.15
CA MET A 270 -34.56 -33.83 7.71
C MET A 270 -33.46 -34.89 7.84
N LEU A 271 -32.19 -34.48 7.87
CA LEU A 271 -31.02 -35.38 7.93
C LEU A 271 -30.56 -35.68 9.36
N ALA A 272 -30.95 -34.84 10.32
CA ALA A 272 -30.65 -34.97 11.74
C ALA A 272 -31.69 -35.85 12.45
#